data_AF-A0A7S4KVR0-F1
#
_entry.id   AF-A0A7S4KVR0-F1
#
_cell.length_a   1.000
_cell.length_b   1.000
_cell.length_c   1.000
_cell.angle_alpha   90.00
_cell.angle_beta   90.00
_cell.angle_gamma   90.00
#
_symmetry.space_group_name_H-M   'P 1'
#
loop_
_entity.id
_entity.type
_entity.pdbx_description
1 polymer ?
#
loop_
_entity_poly.entity_id
_entity_poly.type
_entity_poly.pdbx_seq_one_letter_code
_entity_poly.pdbx_strand_id
1 'polypeptide(L)'
;QETKNISLNAQAKEVFQSTIEATKRHLLATSGLRLGKVCALLHVKHVLGVMPSTKNKLVLRFDEKETIYPITLIVSDESSAEAQKFEDLPMAPHIHQEVIVLPEKGSKHSKLYGATGRVESEYEVGGHRKKFKV
;
A
#
# COMPACT_ATOMS: atom_id res chain seq x y z
N GLN A 1 22.09 16.23 1.69
CA GLN A 1 21.28 16.47 2.90
C GLN A 1 22.21 16.38 4.09
N GLU A 2 22.36 17.45 4.86
CA GLU A 2 23.16 17.44 6.10
C GLU A 2 22.47 16.55 7.15
N THR A 3 23.15 15.50 7.61
CA THR A 3 22.70 14.67 8.73
C THR A 3 22.89 15.42 10.03
N LYS A 4 21.83 16.09 10.51
CA LYS A 4 21.78 16.59 11.89
C LYS A 4 21.72 15.39 12.84
N ASN A 5 22.77 15.19 13.62
CA ASN A 5 22.76 14.25 14.74
C ASN A 5 21.87 14.80 15.85
N ILE A 6 20.63 14.34 15.90
CA ILE A 6 19.69 14.66 16.97
C ILE A 6 19.94 13.65 18.10
N SER A 7 20.32 14.13 19.29
CA SER A 7 20.36 13.25 20.45
C SER A 7 18.93 12.94 20.91
N LEU A 8 18.67 11.67 21.20
CA LEU A 8 17.39 11.24 21.74
C LEU A 8 17.25 11.76 23.17
N ASN A 9 16.05 12.20 23.54
CA ASN A 9 15.74 12.47 24.95
C ASN A 9 15.77 11.16 25.76
N ALA A 10 15.85 11.27 27.09
CA ALA A 10 16.01 10.09 27.96
C ALA A 10 14.91 9.04 27.77
N GLN A 11 13.66 9.50 27.61
CA GLN A 11 12.51 8.63 27.39
C GLN A 11 12.61 7.88 26.05
N ALA A 12 12.96 8.56 24.96
CA ALA A 12 13.12 7.92 23.66
C ALA A 12 14.31 6.95 23.65
N LYS A 13 15.36 7.22 24.43
CA LYS A 13 16.48 6.29 24.61
C LYS A 13 16.04 5.01 25.32
N GLU A 14 15.23 5.12 26.37
CA GLU A 14 14.68 3.97 27.09
C GLU A 14 13.75 3.14 26.21
N VAL A 15 12.84 3.80 25.48
CA VAL A 15 11.97 3.14 24.49
C VAL A 15 12.81 2.40 23.45
N PHE A 16 13.82 3.06 22.87
CA PHE A 16 14.72 2.45 21.89
C PHE A 16 15.42 1.20 22.42
N GLN A 17 15.99 1.27 23.63
CA GLN A 17 16.67 0.13 24.26
C GLN A 17 15.70 -1.03 24.54
N SER A 18 14.53 -0.72 25.11
CA SER A 18 13.48 -1.70 25.39
C SER A 18 13.00 -2.39 24.11
N THR A 19 12.75 -1.62 23.03
CA THR A 19 12.36 -2.18 21.73
C THR A 19 13.43 -3.11 21.17
N ILE A 20 14.70 -2.72 21.20
CA ILE A 20 15.80 -3.58 20.72
C ILE A 20 15.88 -4.90 21.51
N GLU A 21 15.80 -4.84 22.83
CA GLU A 21 15.86 -6.05 23.66
C GLU A 21 14.67 -6.97 23.41
N ALA A 22 13.47 -6.41 23.28
CA ALA A 22 12.27 -7.16 22.94
C ALA A 22 12.41 -7.83 21.57
N THR A 23 12.85 -7.09 20.54
CA THR A 23 13.06 -7.64 19.19
C THR A 23 14.13 -8.72 19.18
N LYS A 24 15.26 -8.52 19.89
CA LYS A 24 16.32 -9.54 20.01
C LYS A 24 15.81 -10.83 20.62
N ARG A 25 15.08 -10.74 21.73
CA ARG A 25 14.46 -11.89 22.40
C ARG A 25 13.47 -12.59 21.49
N HIS A 26 12.62 -11.82 20.82
CA HIS A 26 11.62 -12.36 19.90
C HIS A 26 12.27 -13.13 18.75
N LEU A 27 13.20 -12.51 18.01
CA LEU A 27 13.84 -13.15 16.86
C LEU A 27 14.68 -14.38 17.25
N LEU A 28 15.38 -14.31 18.39
CA LEU A 28 16.11 -15.48 18.89
C LEU A 28 15.15 -16.64 19.19
N ALA A 29 14.00 -16.36 19.79
CA ALA A 29 13.01 -17.38 20.14
C ALA A 29 12.27 -17.94 18.91
N THR A 30 11.91 -17.10 17.93
CA THR A 30 11.08 -17.52 16.79
C THR A 30 11.86 -18.04 15.60
N SER A 31 13.09 -17.53 15.39
CA SER A 31 13.88 -17.81 14.18
C SER A 31 15.31 -18.27 14.48
N GLY A 32 15.72 -18.33 15.74
CA GLY A 32 17.10 -18.65 16.13
C GLY A 32 18.11 -17.54 15.77
N LEU A 33 17.65 -16.40 15.26
CA LEU A 33 18.50 -15.32 14.79
C LEU A 33 19.05 -14.50 15.96
N ARG A 34 20.38 -14.43 16.05
CA ARG A 34 21.09 -13.54 16.99
C ARG A 34 21.46 -12.23 16.30
N LEU A 35 20.74 -11.17 16.65
CA LEU A 35 21.04 -9.82 16.21
C LEU A 35 22.26 -9.25 16.95
N GLY A 36 23.19 -8.66 16.18
CA GLY A 36 24.36 -7.94 16.70
C GLY A 36 24.02 -6.59 17.35
N LYS A 37 24.93 -5.62 17.22
CA LYS A 37 24.67 -4.24 17.65
C LYS A 37 23.69 -3.57 16.68
N VAL A 38 22.62 -3.00 17.21
CA VAL A 38 21.61 -2.25 16.44
C VAL A 38 21.80 -0.77 16.76
N CYS A 39 22.13 0.03 15.76
CA CYS A 39 22.35 1.47 15.90
C CYS A 39 21.14 2.32 15.53
N ALA A 40 20.16 1.75 14.83
CA ALA A 40 18.94 2.42 14.43
C ALA A 40 17.77 1.46 14.31
N LEU A 41 16.57 2.00 14.55
CA LEU A 41 15.29 1.36 14.28
C LEU A 41 14.61 2.13 13.15
N LEU A 42 13.98 1.40 12.23
CA LEU A 42 13.26 1.95 11.10
C LEU A 42 11.78 1.67 11.27
N HIS A 43 10.98 2.72 11.10
CA HIS A 43 9.53 2.63 11.02
C HIS A 43 9.16 2.40 9.56
N VAL A 44 8.50 1.28 9.27
CA VAL A 44 8.18 0.85 7.91
C VAL A 44 6.68 0.62 7.80
N LYS A 45 6.10 1.06 6.68
CA LYS A 45 4.75 0.69 6.29
C LYS A 45 4.83 -0.40 5.22
N HIS A 46 4.13 -1.50 5.45
CA HIS A 46 4.13 -2.61 4.51
C HIS A 46 3.28 -2.30 3.28
N VAL A 47 3.70 -2.80 2.12
CA VAL A 47 2.88 -2.76 0.91
C VAL A 47 1.79 -3.84 1.02
N LEU A 48 0.53 -3.44 0.91
CA LEU A 48 -0.64 -4.33 0.92
C LEU A 48 -1.08 -4.74 -0.49
N GLY A 49 -0.60 -4.04 -1.51
CA GLY A 49 -0.96 -4.27 -2.92
C GLY A 49 -0.96 -2.97 -3.71
N VAL A 50 -1.86 -2.87 -4.70
CA VAL A 50 -2.04 -1.68 -5.53
C VAL A 50 -3.45 -1.12 -5.40
N MET A 51 -3.59 0.18 -5.67
CA MET A 51 -4.88 0.85 -5.76
C MET A 51 -4.92 1.81 -6.96
N PRO A 52 -6.11 2.04 -7.55
CA PRO A 52 -6.31 3.09 -8.54
C PRO A 52 -6.11 4.47 -7.91
N SER A 53 -5.33 5.33 -8.57
CA SER A 53 -5.23 6.76 -8.27
C SER A 53 -6.24 7.56 -9.08
N THR A 54 -6.42 8.83 -8.72
CA THR A 54 -7.27 9.79 -9.46
C THR A 54 -6.79 10.09 -10.88
N LYS A 55 -5.58 9.65 -11.25
CA LYS A 55 -4.99 9.82 -12.59
C LYS A 55 -5.02 8.54 -13.42
N ASN A 56 -5.88 7.58 -13.09
CA ASN A 56 -5.96 6.26 -13.71
C ASN A 56 -4.63 5.47 -13.68
N LYS A 57 -3.78 5.77 -12.71
CA LYS A 57 -2.54 5.00 -12.47
C LYS A 57 -2.73 4.08 -11.29
N LEU A 58 -2.17 2.87 -11.36
CA LEU A 58 -2.02 2.03 -10.19
C LEU A 58 -0.84 2.53 -9.35
N VAL A 59 -1.09 2.70 -8.06
CA VAL A 59 -0.08 3.10 -7.08
C VAL A 59 -0.03 2.09 -5.95
N LEU A 60 1.10 2.01 -5.27
CA LEU A 60 1.24 1.14 -4.10
C LEU A 60 0.30 1.59 -2.97
N ARG A 61 -0.43 0.61 -2.43
CA ARG A 61 -1.18 0.76 -1.21
C ARG A 61 -0.31 0.32 -0.04
N PHE A 62 -0.12 1.22 0.91
CA PHE A 62 0.59 0.93 2.15
C PHE A 62 -0.40 0.67 3.29
N ASP A 63 0.04 -0.10 4.26
CA ASP A 63 -0.64 -0.25 5.54
C ASP A 63 -0.68 1.09 6.29
N GLU A 64 -1.74 1.31 7.08
CA GLU A 64 -1.86 2.47 7.95
C GLU A 64 -0.93 2.35 9.17
N LYS A 65 -0.72 1.11 9.64
CA LYS A 65 0.13 0.82 10.79
C LYS A 65 1.61 0.76 10.39
N GLU A 66 2.44 1.36 11.22
CA GLU A 66 3.89 1.24 11.12
C GLU A 66 4.38 0.04 11.91
N THR A 67 5.32 -0.69 11.33
CA THR A 67 6.06 -1.76 11.99
C THR A 67 7.51 -1.34 12.14
N ILE A 68 8.10 -1.66 13.30
CA ILE A 68 9.46 -1.24 13.64
C ILE A 68 10.42 -2.39 13.39
N TYR A 69 11.46 -2.14 12.59
CA TYR A 69 12.52 -3.10 12.29
C TYR A 69 13.90 -2.55 12.67
N PRO A 70 14.80 -3.40 13.19
CA PRO A 70 16.23 -3.09 13.25
C PRO A 70 16.80 -2.84 11.86
N ILE A 71 17.60 -1.78 11.70
CA ILE A 71 18.21 -1.44 10.41
C ILE A 71 19.06 -2.57 9.82
N THR A 72 19.64 -3.42 10.68
CA THR A 72 20.46 -4.56 10.28
C THR A 72 19.67 -5.67 9.56
N LEU A 73 18.33 -5.62 9.58
CA LEU A 73 17.47 -6.57 8.87
C LEU A 73 16.93 -6.00 7.54
N ILE A 74 17.21 -4.73 7.25
CA ILE A 74 16.73 -4.10 6.03
C ILE A 74 17.69 -4.45 4.89
N VAL A 75 17.13 -5.06 3.86
CA VAL A 75 17.83 -5.37 2.61
C VAL A 75 17.34 -4.37 1.58
N SER A 76 18.25 -3.56 1.05
CA SER A 76 18.00 -2.73 -0.13
C SER A 76 18.54 -3.50 -1.34
N ASP A 77 17.66 -4.21 -2.03
CA ASP A 77 18.01 -4.85 -3.30
C ASP A 77 17.21 -4.18 -4.42
N GLU A 78 17.91 -3.54 -5.34
CA GLU A 78 17.31 -2.95 -6.54
C GLU A 78 16.99 -4.03 -7.60
N SER A 79 17.59 -5.23 -7.48
CA SER A 79 17.43 -6.30 -8.46
C SER A 79 16.19 -7.17 -8.25
N SER A 80 15.57 -7.14 -7.05
CA SER A 80 14.27 -7.78 -6.80
C SER A 80 13.07 -6.88 -7.14
N ALA A 81 13.33 -5.69 -7.69
CA ALA A 81 12.32 -4.90 -8.40
C ALA A 81 11.94 -5.57 -9.74
N GLU A 82 11.64 -6.86 -9.70
CA GLU A 82 10.85 -7.51 -10.72
C GLU A 82 9.56 -6.69 -10.90
N ALA A 83 9.51 -5.95 -12.00
CA ALA A 83 8.31 -5.75 -12.79
C ALA A 83 7.11 -5.06 -12.11
N GLN A 84 7.29 -4.06 -11.23
CA GLN A 84 6.20 -3.14 -10.89
C GLN A 84 6.10 -1.94 -11.86
N LYS A 85 6.25 -2.20 -13.17
CA LYS A 85 5.61 -1.33 -14.15
C LYS A 85 4.14 -1.71 -14.18
N PHE A 86 3.37 -1.15 -13.26
CA PHE A 86 1.93 -1.25 -13.39
C PHE A 86 1.52 -0.52 -14.66
N GLU A 87 0.88 -1.25 -15.57
CA GLU A 87 0.26 -0.62 -16.72
C GLU A 87 -0.78 0.39 -16.22
N ASP A 88 -0.91 1.52 -16.94
CA ASP A 88 -1.95 2.49 -16.65
C ASP A 88 -3.31 1.77 -16.76
N LEU A 89 -4.23 2.06 -15.84
CA LEU A 89 -5.56 1.48 -15.93
C LEU A 89 -6.22 1.99 -17.22
N PRO A 90 -6.86 1.10 -17.99
CA PRO A 90 -7.62 1.55 -19.14
C PRO A 90 -8.66 2.57 -18.66
N MET A 91 -8.75 3.71 -19.37
CA MET A 91 -9.66 4.80 -19.00
C MET A 91 -11.13 4.36 -18.90
N ALA A 92 -11.47 3.23 -19.52
CA ALA A 92 -12.76 2.59 -19.36
C ALA A 92 -12.62 1.06 -19.48
N PRO A 93 -13.46 0.28 -18.77
CA PRO A 93 -13.51 -1.17 -18.93
C PRO A 93 -13.89 -1.54 -20.37
N HIS A 94 -13.36 -2.66 -20.85
CA HIS A 94 -13.58 -3.15 -22.20
C HIS A 94 -15.04 -3.55 -22.42
N ILE A 95 -15.50 -3.48 -23.67
CA ILE A 95 -16.80 -4.05 -24.04
C ILE A 95 -16.79 -5.54 -23.69
N HIS A 96 -17.91 -6.01 -23.16
CA HIS A 96 -18.19 -7.35 -22.66
C HIS A 96 -17.47 -7.76 -21.38
N GLN A 97 -16.72 -6.86 -20.74
CA GLN A 97 -16.10 -7.11 -19.44
C GLN A 97 -17.16 -7.14 -18.33
N GLU A 98 -17.02 -8.09 -17.40
CA GLU A 98 -17.82 -8.13 -16.18
C GLU A 98 -17.30 -7.10 -15.17
N VAL A 99 -18.22 -6.36 -14.55
CA VAL A 99 -17.93 -5.30 -13.60
C VAL A 99 -18.86 -5.38 -12.40
N ILE A 100 -18.44 -4.85 -11.27
CA ILE A 100 -19.29 -4.70 -10.08
C ILE A 100 -19.84 -3.27 -10.08
N VAL A 101 -21.15 -3.13 -9.98
CA VAL A 101 -21.80 -1.82 -9.94
C VAL A 101 -21.63 -1.21 -8.55
N LEU A 102 -20.89 -0.10 -8.50
CA LEU A 102 -20.71 0.70 -7.29
C LEU A 102 -21.78 1.80 -7.19
N PRO A 103 -22.11 2.24 -5.97
CA PRO A 103 -23.06 3.34 -5.78
C PRO A 103 -22.57 4.65 -6.38
N GLU A 104 -23.49 5.37 -7.02
CA GLU A 104 -23.23 6.77 -7.38
C GLU A 104 -23.18 7.61 -6.10
N LYS A 105 -22.21 8.53 -6.02
CA LYS A 105 -21.99 9.37 -4.84
C LYS A 105 -23.25 10.21 -4.57
N GLY A 106 -23.95 9.92 -3.47
CA GLY A 106 -25.18 10.61 -3.07
C GLY A 106 -26.49 9.93 -3.48
N SER A 107 -26.45 8.76 -4.13
CA SER A 107 -27.65 8.02 -4.52
C SER A 107 -28.28 7.27 -3.34
N LYS A 108 -29.60 7.47 -3.15
CA LYS A 108 -30.45 6.71 -2.21
C LYS A 108 -30.93 5.36 -2.79
N HIS A 109 -30.59 5.04 -4.03
CA HIS A 109 -31.11 3.87 -4.74
C HIS A 109 -30.20 2.64 -4.56
N SER A 110 -30.49 1.84 -3.54
CA SER A 110 -29.67 0.68 -3.12
C SER A 110 -29.83 -0.60 -3.93
N LYS A 111 -30.73 -0.63 -4.91
CA LYS A 111 -31.23 -1.91 -5.45
C LYS A 111 -30.24 -2.71 -6.30
N LEU A 112 -29.15 -2.09 -6.77
CA LEU A 112 -28.20 -2.72 -7.70
C LEU A 112 -26.74 -2.65 -7.23
N TYR A 113 -26.48 -2.19 -6.00
CA TYR A 113 -25.12 -2.10 -5.49
C TYR A 113 -24.54 -3.49 -5.23
N GLY A 114 -23.31 -3.72 -5.69
CA GLY A 114 -22.67 -5.02 -5.60
C GLY A 114 -23.16 -6.04 -6.63
N ALA A 115 -24.13 -5.69 -7.48
CA ALA A 115 -24.54 -6.53 -8.58
C ALA A 115 -23.43 -6.62 -9.64
N THR A 116 -23.29 -7.80 -10.23
CA THR A 116 -22.45 -8.01 -11.41
C THR A 116 -23.19 -7.51 -12.65
N GLY A 117 -22.55 -6.63 -13.41
CA GLY A 117 -23.01 -6.17 -14.72
C GLY A 117 -22.00 -6.49 -15.81
N ARG A 118 -22.41 -6.37 -17.07
CA ARG A 118 -21.53 -6.56 -18.23
C ARG A 118 -21.54 -5.30 -19.09
N VAL A 119 -20.37 -4.86 -19.55
CA VAL A 119 -20.28 -3.68 -20.44
C VAL A 119 -20.84 -4.05 -21.80
N GLU A 120 -21.99 -3.52 -22.22
CA GLU A 120 -22.56 -3.88 -23.53
C GLU A 120 -22.12 -2.97 -24.67
N SER A 121 -21.86 -1.69 -24.42
CA SER A 121 -21.46 -0.73 -25.44
C SER A 121 -20.72 0.47 -24.87
N GLU A 122 -19.98 1.19 -25.71
CA GLU A 122 -19.42 2.50 -25.41
C GLU A 122 -20.21 3.56 -26.18
N TYR A 123 -20.77 4.56 -25.48
CA TYR A 123 -21.40 5.70 -26.12
C TYR A 123 -20.74 7.01 -25.66
N GLU A 124 -20.55 7.92 -26.60
CA GLU A 124 -20.07 9.27 -26.38
C GLU A 124 -21.26 10.24 -26.45
N VAL A 125 -21.47 11.04 -25.40
CA VAL A 125 -22.56 12.03 -25.37
C VAL A 125 -21.95 13.41 -25.12
N GLY A 126 -22.00 14.29 -26.12
CA GLY A 126 -21.65 15.70 -25.99
C GLY A 126 -20.19 15.99 -25.62
N GLY A 127 -19.23 15.20 -26.11
CA GLY A 127 -17.80 15.34 -25.76
C GLY A 127 -17.47 14.88 -24.33
N HIS A 128 -18.45 14.39 -23.57
CA HIS A 128 -18.28 13.81 -22.26
C HIS A 128 -18.64 12.32 -22.29
N ARG A 129 -17.61 11.48 -22.18
CA ARG A 129 -17.76 10.02 -22.13
C ARG A 129 -18.40 9.62 -20.79
N LYS A 130 -19.67 9.22 -20.79
CA LYS A 130 -20.35 8.61 -19.64
C LYS A 130 -20.75 7.17 -20.00
N LYS A 131 -20.35 6.19 -19.18
CA LYS A 131 -20.79 4.79 -19.29
C LYS A 131 -21.70 4.44 -18.10
N PHE A 132 -22.90 3.93 -18.37
CA PHE A 132 -23.43 2.60 -17.99
C PHE A 132 -24.97 2.57 -18.03
N LYS A 133 -25.53 1.55 -18.69
CA LYS A 133 -26.89 1.05 -18.49
C LYS A 133 -26.75 -0.38 -17.95
N VAL A 134 -27.38 -0.63 -16.79
CA VAL A 134 -27.47 -1.92 -16.10
C VAL A 134 -28.72 -2.65 -16.58
#